data_AF-A0A810L700-F1
#
_entry.id   AF-A0A810L700-F1
#
_cell.length_a   1.000
_cell.length_b   1.000
_cell.length_c   1.000
_cell.angle_alpha   90.00
_cell.angle_beta   90.00
_cell.angle_gamma   90.00
#
_symmetry.space_group_name_H-M   'P 1'
#
loop_
_entity.id
_entity.type
_entity.pdbx_description
1 polymer ?
#
loop_
_entity_poly.entity_id
_entity_poly.type
_entity_poly.pdbx_seq_one_letter_code
_entity_poly.pdbx_strand_id
1 'polypeptide(L)'
;MSGDEDRADAALSGDVVAADGSPVASVAELSVQDDLVATIADLTADDLPPTERRRLLGRLAGQAGRTGWRLLSRPRGALRWIGETVLEVAPHLPVRDLATLQRHYPGLDGEALAERLVRNASRVTAAIGAAGGGLSALEWTAPPTLLTAPVLLSAETVTVVAVELKLIGELHEVYRIPVPRGPSRAVSLVGSWAGRRGITLASAGRGLGASLGLAARRELADRLLRRFGRNLTTLGPLLTGAAVGAELNRRATRAVGGAVRRDLARHAIRPTPPPGGYPPGWHPAAPPR
;
A
#
# COMPACT_ATOMS: atom_id res chain seq x y z
N MET A 1 -43.18 -16.61 -39.39
CA MET A 1 -41.73 -16.36 -39.27
C MET A 1 -41.52 -15.06 -38.49
N SER A 2 -41.46 -15.13 -37.17
CA SER A 2 -41.03 -14.06 -36.27
C SER A 2 -41.09 -14.66 -34.87
N GLY A 3 -39.93 -14.97 -34.28
CA GLY A 3 -39.90 -15.58 -32.95
C GLY A 3 -38.59 -16.26 -32.57
N ASP A 4 -37.46 -15.91 -33.19
CA ASP A 4 -36.17 -16.53 -32.83
C ASP A 4 -35.01 -15.53 -32.64
N GLU A 5 -35.25 -14.22 -32.80
CA GLU A 5 -34.18 -13.21 -32.64
C GLU A 5 -34.10 -12.63 -31.22
N ASP A 6 -35.15 -12.74 -30.40
CA ASP A 6 -35.19 -12.16 -29.04
C ASP A 6 -34.49 -13.01 -27.96
N ARG A 7 -34.01 -14.21 -28.31
CA ARG A 7 -33.37 -15.13 -27.35
C ARG A 7 -31.84 -15.08 -27.36
N ALA A 8 -31.24 -14.39 -28.34
CA ALA A 8 -29.79 -14.32 -28.50
C ALA A 8 -29.13 -13.19 -27.68
N ASP A 9 -29.86 -12.10 -27.38
CA ASP A 9 -29.30 -10.94 -26.66
C ASP A 9 -29.30 -11.09 -25.12
N ALA A 10 -29.99 -12.09 -24.56
CA ALA A 10 -30.03 -12.33 -23.12
C ALA A 10 -28.81 -13.09 -22.56
N ALA A 11 -27.86 -13.50 -23.40
CA ALA A 11 -26.74 -14.37 -23.00
C ALA A 11 -25.42 -13.64 -22.65
N LEU A 12 -25.36 -12.30 -22.69
CA LEU A 12 -24.14 -11.53 -22.39
C LEU A 12 -24.08 -10.91 -20.98
N SER A 13 -25.08 -11.14 -20.12
CA SER A 13 -24.99 -10.89 -18.67
C SER A 13 -24.74 -12.20 -17.92
N GLY A 14 -23.57 -12.79 -18.14
CA GLY A 14 -23.13 -13.96 -17.40
C GLY A 14 -22.61 -13.57 -16.01
N ASP A 15 -23.48 -13.59 -14.99
CA ASP A 15 -23.02 -13.73 -13.61
C ASP A 15 -22.38 -15.12 -13.49
N VAL A 16 -21.05 -15.15 -13.53
CA VAL A 16 -20.31 -16.39 -13.27
C VAL A 16 -20.41 -16.65 -11.77
N VAL A 17 -20.86 -17.85 -11.39
CA VAL A 17 -20.94 -18.27 -9.98
C VAL A 17 -19.78 -19.22 -9.72
N ALA A 18 -18.99 -18.97 -8.68
CA ALA A 18 -17.88 -19.85 -8.32
C ALA A 18 -18.40 -21.19 -7.80
N ALA A 19 -17.58 -22.24 -7.86
CA ALA A 19 -17.95 -23.59 -7.39
C ALA A 19 -18.35 -23.65 -5.90
N ASP A 20 -18.06 -22.60 -5.11
CA ASP A 20 -18.42 -22.47 -3.71
C ASP A 20 -19.65 -21.56 -3.46
N GLY A 21 -20.35 -21.14 -4.52
CA GLY A 21 -21.53 -20.27 -4.44
C GLY A 21 -21.21 -18.80 -4.18
N SER A 22 -19.93 -18.41 -4.18
CA SER A 22 -19.55 -17.00 -4.11
C SER A 22 -19.80 -16.32 -5.47
N PRO A 23 -20.30 -15.06 -5.49
CA PRO A 23 -20.39 -14.31 -6.72
C PRO A 23 -18.98 -14.11 -7.31
N VAL A 24 -18.76 -14.49 -8.57
CA VAL A 24 -17.55 -14.09 -9.30
C VAL A 24 -17.77 -12.66 -9.76
N ALA A 25 -16.78 -11.80 -9.54
CA ALA A 25 -16.85 -10.42 -10.00
C ALA A 25 -17.09 -10.39 -11.52
N SER A 26 -18.01 -9.53 -11.97
CA SER A 26 -18.30 -9.40 -13.40
C SER A 26 -17.07 -8.86 -14.15
N VAL A 27 -16.98 -9.09 -15.47
CA VAL A 27 -15.89 -8.56 -16.30
C VAL A 27 -15.74 -7.03 -16.16
N ALA A 28 -16.85 -6.32 -15.97
CA ALA A 28 -16.87 -4.88 -15.73
C ALA A 28 -16.34 -4.49 -14.33
N GLU A 29 -16.54 -5.33 -13.31
CA GLU A 29 -15.97 -5.09 -11.98
C GLU A 29 -14.46 -5.32 -11.97
N LEU A 30 -13.98 -6.35 -12.68
CA LEU A 30 -12.56 -6.65 -12.83
C LEU A 30 -11.82 -5.52 -13.56
N SER A 31 -12.38 -4.99 -14.65
CA SER A 31 -11.75 -3.87 -15.37
C SER A 31 -11.67 -2.59 -14.55
N VAL A 32 -12.71 -2.29 -13.75
CA VAL A 32 -12.71 -1.15 -12.82
C VAL A 32 -11.68 -1.34 -11.71
N GLN A 33 -11.44 -2.58 -11.26
CA GLN A 33 -10.42 -2.90 -10.28
C GLN A 33 -9.00 -2.75 -10.85
N ASP A 34 -8.74 -3.23 -12.06
CA ASP A 34 -7.44 -3.05 -12.74
C ASP A 34 -7.11 -1.56 -12.93
N ASP A 35 -8.10 -0.78 -13.34
CA ASP A 35 -8.03 0.68 -13.49
C ASP A 35 -7.69 1.40 -12.17
N LEU A 36 -8.25 0.91 -11.05
CA LEU A 36 -7.97 1.41 -9.71
C LEU A 36 -6.52 1.07 -9.31
N VAL A 37 -6.10 -0.18 -9.50
CA VAL A 37 -4.74 -0.67 -9.20
C VAL A 37 -3.71 0.15 -9.96
N ALA A 38 -3.93 0.39 -11.26
CA ALA A 38 -3.08 1.23 -12.10
C ALA A 38 -3.00 2.66 -11.56
N THR A 39 -4.13 3.26 -11.20
CA THR A 39 -4.18 4.63 -10.67
C THR A 39 -3.44 4.76 -9.33
N ILE A 40 -3.53 3.74 -8.46
CA ILE A 40 -2.77 3.70 -7.19
C ILE A 40 -1.27 3.58 -7.46
N ALA A 41 -0.85 2.72 -8.39
CA ALA A 41 0.54 2.60 -8.78
C ALA A 41 1.08 3.93 -9.34
N ASP A 42 0.32 4.57 -10.24
CA ASP A 42 0.64 5.88 -10.81
C ASP A 42 0.75 6.97 -9.74
N LEU A 43 -0.11 6.97 -8.70
CA LEU A 43 -0.02 7.93 -7.59
C LEU A 43 1.27 7.81 -6.77
N THR A 44 1.89 6.64 -6.79
CA THR A 44 3.20 6.38 -6.17
C THR A 44 4.38 6.68 -7.10
N ALA A 45 4.13 7.01 -8.37
CA ALA A 45 5.16 7.39 -9.32
C ALA A 45 5.92 8.64 -8.87
N ASP A 46 7.13 8.77 -9.41
CA ASP A 46 8.04 9.85 -9.06
C ASP A 46 7.63 11.18 -9.70
N ASP A 47 8.01 12.29 -9.06
CA ASP A 47 7.89 13.66 -9.55
C ASP A 47 6.53 14.07 -10.14
N LEU A 48 5.45 13.42 -9.68
CA LEU A 48 4.09 13.77 -10.05
C LEU A 48 3.82 15.24 -9.74
N PRO A 49 3.55 16.08 -10.76
CA PRO A 49 3.17 17.46 -10.56
C PRO A 49 1.96 17.56 -9.63
N PRO A 50 1.84 18.62 -8.80
CA PRO A 50 0.70 18.79 -7.90
C PRO A 50 -0.67 18.77 -8.62
N THR A 51 -0.71 19.18 -9.89
CA THR A 51 -1.89 19.11 -10.75
C THR A 51 -2.25 17.67 -11.12
N GLU A 52 -1.29 16.89 -11.62
CA GLU A 52 -1.52 15.49 -12.01
C GLU A 52 -1.86 14.62 -10.80
N ARG A 53 -1.20 14.85 -9.65
CA ARG A 53 -1.54 14.18 -8.39
C ARG A 53 -3.00 14.43 -8.00
N ARG A 54 -3.49 15.68 -8.09
CA ARG A 54 -4.89 16.01 -7.79
C ARG A 54 -5.84 15.32 -8.77
N ARG A 55 -5.48 15.27 -10.06
CA ARG A 55 -6.26 14.57 -11.09
C ARG A 55 -6.36 13.07 -10.82
N LEU A 56 -5.24 12.42 -10.50
CA LEU A 56 -5.22 10.99 -10.15
C LEU A 56 -5.99 10.71 -8.87
N LEU A 57 -5.91 11.56 -7.85
CA LEU A 57 -6.72 11.45 -6.63
C LEU A 57 -8.23 11.56 -6.95
N GLY A 58 -8.62 12.47 -7.85
CA GLY A 58 -10.01 12.59 -8.31
C GLY A 58 -10.47 11.36 -9.09
N ARG A 59 -9.61 10.82 -9.97
CA ARG A 59 -9.87 9.58 -10.71
C ARG A 59 -10.05 8.39 -9.76
N LEU A 60 -9.16 8.26 -8.77
CA LEU A 60 -9.22 7.24 -7.74
C LEU A 60 -10.54 7.29 -6.97
N ALA A 61 -10.98 8.48 -6.55
CA ALA A 61 -12.27 8.65 -5.86
C ALA A 61 -13.45 8.21 -6.75
N GLY A 62 -13.43 8.56 -8.03
CA GLY A 62 -14.47 8.15 -8.99
C GLY A 62 -14.43 6.66 -9.36
N GLN A 63 -13.26 6.02 -9.38
CA GLN A 63 -13.13 4.57 -9.57
C GLN A 63 -13.61 3.83 -8.33
N ALA A 64 -13.13 4.21 -7.15
CA ALA A 64 -13.53 3.62 -5.87
C ALA A 64 -15.06 3.61 -5.72
N GLY A 65 -15.75 4.73 -5.97
CA GLY A 65 -17.22 4.78 -5.92
C GLY A 65 -17.94 3.78 -6.84
N ARG A 66 -17.28 3.28 -7.90
CA ARG A 66 -17.82 2.30 -8.85
C ARG A 66 -17.44 0.85 -8.52
N THR A 67 -16.32 0.61 -7.83
CA THR A 67 -15.76 -0.74 -7.54
C THR A 67 -16.52 -1.54 -6.46
N GLY A 68 -17.78 -1.21 -6.16
CA GLY A 68 -18.64 -2.12 -5.39
C GLY A 68 -18.81 -1.79 -3.91
N TRP A 69 -19.71 -0.84 -3.63
CA TRP A 69 -20.27 -0.59 -2.30
C TRP A 69 -20.84 -1.85 -1.62
N ARG A 70 -21.28 -2.86 -2.39
CA ARG A 70 -21.86 -4.12 -1.88
C ARG A 70 -20.84 -5.01 -1.16
N LEU A 71 -19.60 -5.10 -1.64
CA LEU A 71 -18.53 -5.88 -1.00
C LEU A 71 -18.00 -5.21 0.27
N LEU A 72 -18.06 -3.87 0.30
CA LEU A 72 -17.54 -3.01 1.37
C LEU A 72 -18.59 -2.72 2.46
N SER A 73 -19.84 -3.17 2.25
CA SER A 73 -20.95 -3.06 3.21
C SER A 73 -20.74 -3.89 4.49
N ARG A 74 -19.82 -4.87 4.46
CA ARG A 74 -19.43 -5.65 5.64
C ARG A 74 -17.97 -5.38 5.99
N PRO A 75 -17.64 -5.12 7.27
CA PRO A 75 -16.26 -4.84 7.70
C PRO A 75 -15.26 -5.90 7.22
N ARG A 76 -15.61 -7.19 7.34
CA ARG A 76 -14.74 -8.28 6.86
C ARG A 76 -14.50 -8.25 5.34
N GLY A 77 -15.52 -7.90 4.56
CA GLY A 77 -15.40 -7.77 3.10
C GLY A 77 -14.51 -6.60 2.71
N ALA A 78 -14.64 -5.45 3.41
CA ALA A 78 -13.80 -4.29 3.20
C ALA A 78 -12.32 -4.56 3.48
N LEU A 79 -12.01 -5.17 4.63
CA LEU A 79 -10.62 -5.54 4.90
C LEU A 79 -10.09 -6.55 3.86
N ARG A 80 -10.92 -7.51 3.40
CA ARG A 80 -10.51 -8.54 2.42
C ARG A 80 -10.10 -7.89 1.12
N TRP A 81 -10.95 -6.99 0.64
CA TRP A 81 -10.70 -6.18 -0.54
C TRP A 81 -9.38 -5.40 -0.40
N ILE A 82 -9.14 -4.72 0.73
CA ILE A 82 -7.88 -4.01 0.97
C ILE A 82 -6.68 -4.96 0.85
N GLY A 83 -6.75 -6.14 1.46
CA GLY A 83 -5.68 -7.13 1.41
C GLY A 83 -5.39 -7.63 -0.02
N GLU A 84 -6.44 -7.94 -0.78
CA GLU A 84 -6.34 -8.40 -2.17
C GLU A 84 -5.78 -7.29 -3.08
N THR A 85 -6.32 -6.08 -3.00
CA THR A 85 -5.85 -4.94 -3.81
C THR A 85 -4.41 -4.57 -3.48
N VAL A 86 -3.98 -4.62 -2.20
CA VAL A 86 -2.57 -4.38 -1.84
C VAL A 86 -1.64 -5.40 -2.50
N LEU A 87 -2.05 -6.67 -2.58
CA LEU A 87 -1.25 -7.72 -3.22
C LEU A 87 -1.17 -7.56 -4.74
N GLU A 88 -2.21 -6.99 -5.37
CA GLU A 88 -2.24 -6.65 -6.79
C GLU A 88 -1.40 -5.40 -7.11
N VAL A 89 -1.45 -4.38 -6.25
CA VAL A 89 -0.67 -3.14 -6.41
C VAL A 89 0.83 -3.38 -6.17
N ALA A 90 1.18 -4.17 -5.15
CA ALA A 90 2.57 -4.35 -4.70
C ALA A 90 3.62 -4.66 -5.80
N PRO A 91 3.39 -5.57 -6.76
CA PRO A 91 4.36 -5.84 -7.82
C PRO A 91 4.56 -4.68 -8.80
N HIS A 92 3.60 -3.76 -8.89
CA HIS A 92 3.64 -2.61 -9.79
C HIS A 92 4.29 -1.37 -9.15
N LEU A 93 4.67 -1.44 -7.88
CA LEU A 93 5.23 -0.29 -7.18
C LEU A 93 6.63 0.08 -7.70
N PRO A 94 6.85 1.35 -8.08
CA PRO A 94 8.14 1.83 -8.55
C PRO A 94 9.10 2.05 -7.37
N VAL A 95 9.82 1.01 -6.97
CA VAL A 95 10.84 1.08 -5.93
C VAL A 95 12.21 1.34 -6.57
N ARG A 96 12.74 2.54 -6.32
CA ARG A 96 14.01 3.04 -6.87
C ARG A 96 15.22 2.37 -6.22
N ASP A 97 16.21 2.01 -7.03
CA ASP A 97 17.52 1.58 -6.53
C ASP A 97 18.33 2.74 -5.92
N LEU A 98 19.38 2.41 -5.17
CA LEU A 98 20.21 3.40 -4.48
C LEU A 98 20.79 4.45 -5.44
N ALA A 99 21.25 4.05 -6.63
CA ALA A 99 21.81 4.97 -7.62
C ALA A 99 20.76 5.99 -8.10
N THR A 100 19.54 5.53 -8.32
CA THR A 100 18.40 6.38 -8.71
C THR A 100 17.99 7.32 -7.59
N LEU A 101 18.00 6.84 -6.34
CA LEU A 101 17.72 7.67 -5.16
C LEU A 101 18.77 8.78 -4.98
N GLN A 102 20.06 8.45 -5.12
CA GLN A 102 21.14 9.43 -5.01
C GLN A 102 21.09 10.49 -6.12
N ARG A 103 20.62 10.15 -7.32
CA ARG A 103 20.34 11.14 -8.39
C ARG A 103 19.18 12.07 -8.05
N HIS A 104 18.10 11.55 -7.45
CA HIS A 104 16.93 12.37 -7.05
C HIS A 104 17.21 13.24 -5.82
N TYR A 105 18.15 12.83 -4.98
CA TYR A 105 18.51 13.53 -3.75
C TYR A 105 20.02 13.82 -3.70
N PRO A 106 20.54 14.70 -4.57
CA PRO A 106 21.97 15.00 -4.62
C PRO A 106 22.51 15.44 -3.25
N GLY A 107 23.65 14.89 -2.86
CA GLY A 107 24.31 15.19 -1.58
C GLY A 107 23.70 14.49 -0.36
N LEU A 108 22.67 13.65 -0.51
CA LEU A 108 22.15 12.80 0.57
C LEU A 108 22.56 11.34 0.36
N ASP A 109 23.08 10.72 1.41
CA ASP A 109 23.35 9.27 1.45
C ASP A 109 23.03 8.69 2.84
N GLY A 110 23.02 7.36 2.94
CA GLY A 110 22.81 6.63 4.20
C GLY A 110 21.62 7.14 5.00
N GLU A 111 21.84 7.49 6.27
CA GLU A 111 20.76 7.92 7.17
C GLU A 111 20.09 9.24 6.77
N ALA A 112 20.84 10.18 6.18
CA ALA A 112 20.27 11.45 5.74
C ALA A 112 19.30 11.24 4.57
N LEU A 113 19.63 10.32 3.67
CA LEU A 113 18.75 9.87 2.59
C LEU A 113 17.55 9.12 3.16
N ALA A 114 17.75 8.16 4.06
CA ALA A 114 16.66 7.41 4.71
C ALA A 114 15.66 8.34 5.43
N GLU A 115 16.15 9.32 6.18
CA GLU A 115 15.30 10.30 6.87
C GLU A 115 14.53 11.18 5.86
N ARG A 116 15.17 11.60 4.77
CA ARG A 116 14.50 12.34 3.69
C ARG A 116 13.36 11.53 3.08
N LEU A 117 13.56 10.24 2.82
CA LEU A 117 12.52 9.36 2.27
C LEU A 117 11.33 9.23 3.23
N VAL A 118 11.59 8.98 4.52
CA VAL A 118 10.52 8.90 5.55
C VAL A 118 9.75 10.22 5.64
N ARG A 119 10.44 11.37 5.63
CA ARG A 119 9.77 12.68 5.66
C ARG A 119 8.90 12.88 4.44
N ASN A 120 9.39 12.57 3.24
CA ASN A 120 8.63 12.72 2.00
C ASN A 120 7.40 11.81 1.98
N ALA A 121 7.56 10.52 2.30
CA ALA A 121 6.45 9.58 2.40
C ALA A 121 5.39 10.05 3.40
N SER A 122 5.81 10.54 4.58
CA SER A 122 4.89 11.06 5.60
C SER A 122 4.10 12.28 5.15
N ARG A 123 4.64 13.11 4.25
CA ARG A 123 3.92 14.26 3.67
C ARG A 123 2.90 13.81 2.64
N VAL A 124 3.26 12.81 1.81
CA VAL A 124 2.34 12.24 0.81
C VAL A 124 1.15 11.58 1.51
N THR A 125 1.38 10.76 2.55
CA THR A 125 0.28 10.12 3.28
C THR A 125 -0.54 11.13 4.08
N ALA A 126 0.06 12.22 4.58
CA ALA A 126 -0.70 13.32 5.16
C ALA A 126 -1.65 13.98 4.15
N ALA A 127 -1.19 14.20 2.91
CA ALA A 127 -2.00 14.79 1.86
C ALA A 127 -3.18 13.88 1.46
N ILE A 128 -2.95 12.57 1.41
CA ILE A 128 -4.00 11.57 1.20
C ILE A 128 -5.04 11.64 2.34
N GLY A 129 -4.59 11.66 3.59
CA GLY A 129 -5.46 11.81 4.77
C GLY A 129 -6.20 13.14 4.85
N ALA A 130 -5.60 14.23 4.36
CA ALA A 130 -6.28 15.52 4.24
C ALA A 130 -7.42 15.45 3.22
N ALA A 131 -7.19 14.80 2.07
CA ALA A 131 -8.21 14.63 1.04
C ALA A 131 -9.37 13.77 1.56
N GLY A 132 -9.08 12.61 2.16
CA GLY A 132 -10.09 11.74 2.76
C GLY A 132 -10.88 12.43 3.87
N GLY A 133 -10.18 13.00 4.86
CA GLY A 133 -10.82 13.69 5.99
C GLY A 133 -11.55 14.98 5.60
N GLY A 134 -11.13 15.66 4.54
CA GLY A 134 -11.81 16.84 3.99
C GLY A 134 -13.13 16.49 3.30
N LEU A 135 -13.14 15.42 2.49
CA LEU A 135 -14.34 14.91 1.84
C LEU A 135 -15.38 14.44 2.87
N SER A 136 -14.93 13.73 3.91
CA SER A 136 -15.80 13.31 5.02
C SER A 136 -16.47 14.48 5.74
N ALA A 137 -15.80 15.62 5.91
CA ALA A 137 -16.38 16.80 6.54
C ALA A 137 -17.49 17.44 5.69
N LEU A 138 -17.41 17.33 4.36
CA LEU A 138 -18.43 17.82 3.44
C LEU A 138 -19.67 16.91 3.42
N GLU A 139 -19.49 15.60 3.56
CA GLU A 139 -20.61 14.65 3.60
C GLU A 139 -21.57 14.90 4.79
N TRP A 140 -21.11 15.47 5.91
CA TRP A 140 -21.98 15.90 7.02
C TRP A 140 -22.92 17.06 6.66
N THR A 141 -22.59 17.83 5.62
CA THR A 141 -23.35 19.01 5.19
C THR A 141 -24.32 18.72 4.02
N ALA A 142 -24.27 17.51 3.46
CA ALA A 142 -25.16 17.02 2.40
C ALA A 142 -26.01 15.83 2.91
N PRO A 143 -27.09 15.43 2.21
CA PRO A 143 -27.82 14.22 2.57
C PRO A 143 -26.85 13.04 2.66
N PRO A 144 -26.90 12.21 3.72
CA PRO A 144 -25.87 11.22 3.96
C PRO A 144 -25.95 10.13 2.90
N THR A 145 -25.15 10.22 1.84
CA THR A 145 -24.79 9.05 1.05
C THR A 145 -23.76 8.24 1.83
N LEU A 146 -24.14 7.75 3.02
CA LEU A 146 -23.32 6.91 3.91
C LEU A 146 -22.82 5.61 3.23
N LEU A 147 -23.23 5.36 1.99
CA LEU A 147 -22.85 4.21 1.18
C LEU A 147 -21.46 4.35 0.52
N THR A 148 -20.90 5.56 0.36
CA THR A 148 -19.58 5.78 -0.28
C THR A 148 -18.40 5.83 0.70
N ALA A 149 -18.64 6.23 1.95
CA ALA A 149 -17.58 6.40 2.96
C ALA A 149 -16.70 5.15 3.20
N PRO A 150 -17.25 3.91 3.29
CA PRO A 150 -16.43 2.71 3.46
C PRO A 150 -15.49 2.45 2.28
N VAL A 151 -15.93 2.82 1.07
CA VAL A 151 -15.18 2.59 -0.16
C VAL A 151 -14.03 3.56 -0.30
N LEU A 152 -14.29 4.85 -0.06
CA LEU A 152 -13.27 5.88 -0.09
C LEU A 152 -12.19 5.63 0.97
N LEU A 153 -12.59 5.25 2.19
CA LEU A 153 -11.66 4.90 3.26
C LEU A 153 -10.79 3.69 2.90
N SER A 154 -11.36 2.72 2.20
CA SER A 154 -10.62 1.53 1.77
C SER A 154 -9.61 1.88 0.70
N ALA A 155 -9.99 2.66 -0.32
CA ALA A 155 -9.08 3.14 -1.36
C ALA A 155 -7.98 4.06 -0.80
N GLU A 156 -8.33 4.94 0.13
CA GLU A 156 -7.37 5.77 0.89
C GLU A 156 -6.35 4.87 1.60
N THR A 157 -6.83 3.84 2.31
CA THR A 157 -5.99 2.89 3.02
C THR A 157 -5.03 2.19 2.06
N VAL A 158 -5.51 1.59 0.97
CA VAL A 158 -4.66 0.91 -0.02
C VAL A 158 -3.59 1.86 -0.57
N THR A 159 -3.95 3.11 -0.85
CA THR A 159 -3.00 4.12 -1.37
C THR A 159 -1.93 4.46 -0.34
N VAL A 160 -2.30 4.63 0.93
CA VAL A 160 -1.33 4.83 2.03
C VAL A 160 -0.40 3.63 2.15
N VAL A 161 -0.93 2.41 2.08
CA VAL A 161 -0.12 1.18 2.11
C VAL A 161 0.85 1.12 0.93
N ALA A 162 0.41 1.47 -0.28
CA ALA A 162 1.26 1.52 -1.47
C ALA A 162 2.46 2.46 -1.29
N VAL A 163 2.24 3.66 -0.72
CA VAL A 163 3.31 4.62 -0.39
C VAL A 163 4.27 4.04 0.65
N GLU A 164 3.76 3.36 1.67
CA GLU A 164 4.58 2.74 2.72
C GLU A 164 5.40 1.54 2.21
N LEU A 165 4.83 0.72 1.33
CA LEU A 165 5.54 -0.39 0.69
C LEU A 165 6.67 0.13 -0.19
N LYS A 166 6.43 1.20 -0.96
CA LYS A 166 7.48 1.88 -1.73
C LYS A 166 8.59 2.38 -0.82
N LEU A 167 8.25 3.11 0.26
CA LEU A 167 9.20 3.59 1.25
C LEU A 167 10.06 2.46 1.82
N ILE A 168 9.44 1.34 2.22
CA ILE A 168 10.16 0.19 2.77
C ILE A 168 11.16 -0.36 1.76
N GLY A 169 10.73 -0.56 0.52
CA GLY A 169 11.61 -1.04 -0.54
C GLY A 169 12.81 -0.12 -0.78
N GLU A 170 12.59 1.20 -0.77
CA GLU A 170 13.67 2.17 -0.95
C GLU A 170 14.61 2.24 0.27
N LEU A 171 14.09 2.07 1.49
CA LEU A 171 14.93 1.95 2.67
C LEU A 171 15.84 0.72 2.57
N HIS A 172 15.33 -0.42 2.13
CA HIS A 172 16.16 -1.60 1.90
C HIS A 172 17.34 -1.32 0.93
N GLU A 173 17.10 -0.56 -0.13
CA GLU A 173 18.15 -0.12 -1.07
C GLU A 173 19.18 0.79 -0.37
N VAL A 174 18.72 1.75 0.44
CA VAL A 174 19.60 2.66 1.22
C VAL A 174 20.48 1.91 2.21
N TYR A 175 19.93 0.91 2.91
CA TYR A 175 20.69 0.09 3.86
C TYR A 175 21.45 -1.07 3.20
N ARG A 176 21.38 -1.20 1.86
CA ARG A 176 22.01 -2.26 1.06
C ARG A 176 21.62 -3.68 1.53
N ILE A 177 20.38 -3.83 2.00
CA ILE A 177 19.82 -5.13 2.38
C ILE A 177 18.95 -5.61 1.23
N PRO A 178 19.34 -6.68 0.51
CA PRO A 178 18.67 -7.09 -0.71
C PRO A 178 17.21 -7.51 -0.44
N VAL A 179 16.29 -6.97 -1.23
CA VAL A 179 14.94 -7.51 -1.38
C VAL A 179 14.91 -8.34 -2.67
N PRO A 180 14.25 -9.51 -2.69
CA PRO A 180 14.07 -10.28 -3.92
C PRO A 180 13.53 -9.39 -5.07
N ARG A 181 13.93 -9.66 -6.31
CA ARG A 181 13.40 -8.95 -7.50
C ARG A 181 12.17 -9.66 -8.05
N GLY A 182 11.36 -8.95 -8.84
CA GLY A 182 10.17 -9.51 -9.48
C GLY A 182 9.03 -9.80 -8.49
N PRO A 183 8.12 -10.75 -8.78
CA PRO A 183 6.91 -10.99 -7.99
C PRO A 183 7.15 -11.35 -6.51
N SER A 184 8.31 -11.95 -6.18
CA SER A 184 8.70 -12.26 -4.79
C SER A 184 9.06 -11.02 -3.97
N ARG A 185 9.38 -9.89 -4.64
CA ARG A 185 9.58 -8.58 -4.01
C ARG A 185 8.32 -8.13 -3.27
N ALA A 186 7.17 -8.23 -3.95
CA ALA A 186 5.88 -7.80 -3.43
C ALA A 186 5.57 -8.49 -2.10
N VAL A 187 5.74 -9.81 -2.03
CA VAL A 187 5.48 -10.58 -0.79
C VAL A 187 6.50 -10.28 0.31
N SER A 188 7.76 -10.02 -0.04
CA SER A 188 8.76 -9.64 0.94
C SER A 188 8.47 -8.26 1.54
N LEU A 189 8.03 -7.30 0.72
CA LEU A 189 7.65 -5.95 1.15
C LEU A 189 6.36 -5.95 1.98
N VAL A 190 5.33 -6.70 1.55
CA VAL A 190 4.10 -6.88 2.33
C VAL A 190 4.42 -7.60 3.66
N GLY A 191 5.30 -8.60 3.59
CA GLY A 191 5.99 -9.27 4.70
C GLY A 191 6.49 -8.32 5.79
N SER A 192 7.44 -7.48 5.39
CA SER A 192 8.11 -6.54 6.28
C SER A 192 7.17 -5.44 6.76
N TRP A 193 6.30 -4.92 5.91
CA TRP A 193 5.30 -3.92 6.28
C TRP A 193 4.35 -4.42 7.36
N ALA A 194 3.76 -5.60 7.17
CA ALA A 194 2.83 -6.14 8.15
C ALA A 194 3.57 -6.38 9.49
N GLY A 195 4.78 -6.96 9.44
CA GLY A 195 5.60 -7.24 10.62
C GLY A 195 5.73 -6.07 11.60
N ARG A 196 5.72 -4.83 11.09
CA ARG A 196 5.99 -3.60 11.86
C ARG A 196 4.75 -2.84 12.31
N ARG A 197 3.57 -3.11 11.75
CA ARG A 197 2.29 -2.62 12.31
C ARG A 197 1.71 -3.55 13.38
N GLY A 198 2.55 -4.40 13.99
CA GLY A 198 2.11 -5.45 14.93
C GLY A 198 1.52 -6.67 14.22
N ILE A 199 1.74 -6.82 12.91
CA ILE A 199 1.24 -7.94 12.10
C ILE A 199 2.43 -8.86 11.78
N THR A 200 2.89 -9.65 12.75
CA THR A 200 4.03 -10.56 12.54
C THR A 200 3.77 -11.53 11.36
N LEU A 201 4.50 -11.37 10.25
CA LEU A 201 4.59 -12.33 9.14
C LEU A 201 5.77 -13.32 9.35
N ALA A 202 6.01 -13.69 10.62
CA ALA A 202 6.99 -14.70 10.97
C ALA A 202 6.47 -16.07 10.54
N SER A 203 6.69 -16.39 9.27
CA SER A 203 6.73 -17.74 8.69
C SER A 203 7.07 -17.76 7.18
N ALA A 204 7.52 -16.66 6.58
CA ALA A 204 8.05 -16.69 5.20
C ALA A 204 9.55 -17.06 5.12
N GLY A 205 10.12 -17.57 6.22
CA GLY A 205 11.48 -18.09 6.29
C GLY A 205 11.51 -19.60 6.07
N ARG A 206 11.36 -20.03 4.82
CA ARG A 206 11.81 -21.30 4.19
C ARG A 206 10.80 -21.75 3.12
N GLY A 207 11.14 -21.49 1.85
CA GLY A 207 10.67 -22.33 0.74
C GLY A 207 9.47 -21.86 -0.10
N LEU A 208 9.29 -20.57 -0.38
CA LEU A 208 8.26 -20.12 -1.35
C LEU A 208 8.87 -19.29 -2.48
N GLY A 209 9.79 -19.94 -3.22
CA GLY A 209 10.28 -19.48 -4.52
C GLY A 209 9.43 -19.96 -5.71
N ALA A 210 8.32 -20.65 -5.48
CA ALA A 210 7.42 -21.11 -6.53
C ALA A 210 6.10 -20.35 -6.43
N SER A 211 5.67 -19.75 -7.55
CA SER A 211 4.33 -19.22 -7.84
C SER A 211 3.38 -19.19 -6.64
N LEU A 212 3.17 -18.00 -6.06
CA LEU A 212 2.13 -17.82 -5.05
C LEU A 212 0.77 -18.14 -5.67
N GLY A 213 0.32 -19.37 -5.47
CA GLY A 213 -1.03 -19.77 -5.83
C GLY A 213 -2.05 -18.89 -5.11
N LEU A 214 -3.23 -18.76 -5.69
CA LEU A 214 -4.34 -17.97 -5.16
C LEU A 214 -4.64 -18.29 -3.68
N ALA A 215 -4.40 -19.52 -3.24
CA ALA A 215 -4.52 -19.95 -1.83
C ALA A 215 -3.53 -19.25 -0.87
N ALA A 216 -2.27 -19.07 -1.28
CA ALA A 216 -1.27 -18.38 -0.46
C ALA A 216 -1.58 -16.88 -0.34
N ARG A 217 -2.10 -16.28 -1.43
CA ARG A 217 -2.61 -14.90 -1.42
C ARG A 217 -3.81 -14.74 -0.50
N ARG A 218 -4.78 -15.66 -0.58
CA ARG A 218 -5.97 -15.67 0.29
C ARG A 218 -5.62 -15.83 1.76
N GLU A 219 -4.69 -16.73 2.09
CA GLU A 219 -4.24 -16.93 3.48
C GLU A 219 -3.49 -15.70 4.01
N LEU A 220 -2.68 -15.04 3.17
CA LEU A 220 -2.03 -13.79 3.50
C LEU A 220 -3.06 -12.67 3.73
N ALA A 221 -4.05 -12.54 2.84
CA ALA A 221 -5.16 -11.61 3.01
C ALA A 221 -5.88 -11.86 4.33
N ASP A 222 -6.30 -13.10 4.62
CA ASP A 222 -7.07 -13.46 5.83
C ASP A 222 -6.28 -13.22 7.13
N ARG A 223 -4.94 -13.39 7.11
CA ARG A 223 -4.06 -13.02 8.23
C ARG A 223 -3.95 -11.51 8.41
N LEU A 224 -3.90 -10.74 7.32
CA LEU A 224 -3.98 -9.28 7.38
C LEU A 224 -5.33 -8.87 8.02
N LEU A 225 -6.47 -9.47 7.62
CA LEU A 225 -7.82 -9.14 8.15
C LEU A 225 -7.92 -9.29 9.66
N ARG A 226 -7.50 -10.45 10.16
CA ARG A 226 -7.66 -10.82 11.58
C ARG A 226 -6.89 -9.91 12.53
N ARG A 227 -5.80 -9.28 12.05
CA ARG A 227 -4.97 -8.36 12.87
C ARG A 227 -5.22 -6.87 12.56
N PHE A 228 -5.63 -6.50 11.35
CA PHE A 228 -6.15 -5.15 11.06
C PHE A 228 -7.40 -4.84 11.88
N GLY A 229 -8.32 -5.80 12.01
CA GLY A 229 -9.59 -5.62 12.74
C GLY A 229 -9.43 -5.30 14.24
N ARG A 230 -8.33 -5.73 14.88
CA ARG A 230 -8.09 -5.47 16.32
C ARG A 230 -7.50 -4.08 16.61
N ASN A 231 -6.87 -3.43 15.61
CA ASN A 231 -6.27 -2.10 15.75
C ASN A 231 -7.11 -0.98 15.10
N LEU A 232 -8.17 -1.32 14.36
CA LEU A 232 -9.10 -0.35 13.78
C LEU A 232 -10.09 0.23 14.80
N THR A 233 -10.37 -0.45 15.91
CA THR A 233 -11.25 0.07 16.96
C THR A 233 -10.66 1.29 17.70
N THR A 234 -9.35 1.50 17.61
CA THR A 234 -8.68 2.72 18.10
C THR A 234 -8.75 3.89 17.11
N LEU A 235 -9.28 3.65 15.91
CA LEU A 235 -9.54 4.63 14.86
C LEU A 235 -11.06 4.92 14.74
N GLY A 236 -11.80 4.76 15.85
CA GLY A 236 -13.25 4.79 15.91
C GLY A 236 -13.93 6.07 15.37
N PRO A 237 -13.39 7.28 15.56
CA PRO A 237 -13.93 8.47 14.91
C PRO A 237 -12.87 9.15 14.02
N LEU A 238 -12.77 8.74 12.76
CA LEU A 238 -11.87 9.35 11.75
C LEU A 238 -12.58 10.21 10.70
N LEU A 239 -13.64 10.91 11.09
CA LEU A 239 -14.33 11.90 10.25
C LEU A 239 -14.08 13.34 10.75
N THR A 240 -12.98 13.58 11.47
CA THR A 240 -12.75 14.85 12.20
C THR A 240 -12.08 15.94 11.33
N GLY A 241 -12.20 15.85 10.01
CA GLY A 241 -11.70 16.85 9.07
C GLY A 241 -10.27 16.62 8.56
N ALA A 242 -9.93 17.36 7.51
CA ALA A 242 -8.68 17.21 6.74
C ALA A 242 -7.41 17.28 7.61
N ALA A 243 -7.36 18.19 8.60
CA ALA A 243 -6.16 18.38 9.43
C ALA A 243 -5.86 17.16 10.32
N VAL A 244 -6.90 16.55 10.90
CA VAL A 244 -6.75 15.37 11.75
C VAL A 244 -6.36 14.14 10.92
N GLY A 245 -7.04 13.92 9.79
CA GLY A 245 -6.71 12.86 8.85
C GLY A 245 -5.26 12.96 8.34
N ALA A 246 -4.79 14.16 8.06
CA ALA A 246 -3.41 14.42 7.68
C ALA A 246 -2.42 14.08 8.81
N GLU A 247 -2.69 14.54 10.04
CA GLU A 247 -1.78 14.32 11.17
C GLU A 247 -1.62 12.84 11.52
N LEU A 248 -2.73 12.10 11.52
CA LEU A 248 -2.73 10.69 11.88
C LEU A 248 -1.95 9.85 10.86
N ASN A 249 -2.23 10.05 9.57
CA ASN A 249 -1.48 9.37 8.50
C ASN A 249 0.02 9.72 8.55
N ARG A 250 0.33 11.00 8.76
CA ARG A 250 1.72 11.48 8.88
C ARG A 250 2.46 10.82 10.05
N ARG A 251 1.84 10.72 11.22
CA ARG A 251 2.44 10.06 12.40
C ARG A 251 2.60 8.57 12.17
N ALA A 252 1.58 7.90 11.64
CA ALA A 252 1.62 6.47 11.35
C ALA A 252 2.76 6.12 10.39
N THR A 253 2.90 6.84 9.27
CA THR A 253 3.96 6.60 8.30
C THR A 253 5.36 6.88 8.86
N ARG A 254 5.53 7.92 9.70
CA ARG A 254 6.80 8.15 10.41
C ARG A 254 7.14 7.01 11.36
N ALA A 255 6.15 6.49 12.07
CA ALA A 255 6.34 5.37 12.98
C ALA A 255 6.80 4.12 12.22
N VAL A 256 6.15 3.80 11.08
CA VAL A 256 6.56 2.71 10.17
C VAL A 256 7.99 2.92 9.67
N GLY A 257 8.29 4.09 9.10
CA GLY A 257 9.62 4.40 8.58
C GLY A 257 10.72 4.32 9.64
N GLY A 258 10.50 4.91 10.82
CA GLY A 258 11.46 4.86 11.92
C GLY A 258 11.65 3.44 12.48
N ALA A 259 10.58 2.66 12.53
CA ALA A 259 10.64 1.26 12.92
C ALA A 259 11.51 0.46 11.93
N VAL A 260 11.24 0.57 10.63
CA VAL A 260 11.98 -0.13 9.57
C VAL A 260 13.45 0.27 9.56
N ARG A 261 13.76 1.57 9.63
CA ARG A 261 15.13 2.07 9.77
C ARG A 261 15.89 1.44 10.93
N ARG A 262 15.30 1.42 12.14
CA ARG A 262 15.91 0.78 13.31
C ARG A 262 16.20 -0.71 13.12
N ASP A 263 15.40 -1.39 12.31
CA ASP A 263 15.58 -2.82 12.07
C ASP A 263 16.62 -3.09 10.98
N LEU A 264 16.58 -2.34 9.89
CA LEU A 264 17.59 -2.40 8.84
C LEU A 264 18.97 -1.99 9.38
N ALA A 265 19.05 -0.97 10.24
CA ALA A 265 20.30 -0.57 10.88
C ALA A 265 20.95 -1.68 11.74
N ARG A 266 20.16 -2.62 12.29
CA ARG A 266 20.69 -3.78 13.02
C ARG A 266 21.25 -4.87 12.12
N HIS A 267 20.75 -4.97 10.90
CA HIS A 267 21.10 -6.02 9.94
C HIS A 267 22.02 -5.53 8.81
N ALA A 268 22.19 -4.21 8.68
CA ALA A 268 23.05 -3.61 7.68
C ALA A 268 24.49 -4.09 7.91
N ILE A 269 25.09 -4.66 6.87
CA ILE A 269 26.48 -5.12 6.90
C ILE A 269 27.34 -3.89 7.20
N ARG A 270 27.96 -3.86 8.38
CA ARG A 270 29.03 -2.88 8.65
C ARG A 270 30.12 -3.08 7.61
N PRO A 271 30.68 -2.01 7.03
CA PRO A 271 31.83 -2.14 6.15
C PRO A 271 32.91 -2.95 6.86
N THR A 272 33.31 -4.08 6.27
CA THR A 272 34.45 -4.86 6.76
C THR A 272 35.68 -3.95 6.71
N PRO A 273 36.53 -3.93 7.76
CA PRO A 273 37.79 -3.19 7.69
C PRO A 273 38.59 -3.67 6.47
N PRO A 274 39.31 -2.80 5.77
CA PRO A 274 40.21 -3.24 4.71
C PRO A 274 41.26 -4.21 5.28
N PRO A 275 41.85 -5.09 4.44
CA PRO A 275 42.99 -5.89 4.85
C PRO A 275 44.10 -4.96 5.35
N GLY A 276 44.47 -5.07 6.63
CA GLY A 276 45.36 -4.13 7.32
C GLY A 276 44.70 -3.29 8.43
N GLY A 277 43.39 -3.45 8.64
CA GLY A 277 42.65 -2.69 9.64
C GLY A 277 42.44 -1.23 9.20
N TYR A 278 41.80 -0.44 10.06
CA TYR A 278 41.65 0.99 9.78
C TYR A 278 42.95 1.73 10.10
N PRO A 279 43.28 2.79 9.34
CA PRO A 279 44.46 3.59 9.64
C PRO A 279 44.38 4.14 11.08
N PRO A 280 45.52 4.32 11.78
CA PRO A 280 45.53 4.85 13.13
C PRO A 280 44.76 6.17 13.22
N GLY A 281 43.78 6.25 14.12
CA GLY A 281 42.91 7.43 14.29
C GLY A 281 41.59 7.39 13.50
N TRP A 282 41.34 6.37 12.68
CA TRP A 282 40.04 6.18 12.04
C TRP A 282 39.12 5.35 12.93
N HIS A 283 37.98 5.93 13.32
CA HIS A 283 36.90 5.22 14.00
C HIS A 283 35.67 5.20 13.09
N PRO A 284 35.07 4.03 12.82
CA PRO A 284 33.80 3.98 12.11
C PRO A 284 32.77 4.73 12.95
N ALA A 285 31.93 5.54 12.31
CA ALA A 285 30.84 6.23 13.00
C ALA A 285 30.03 5.22 13.81
N ALA A 286 29.96 5.43 15.13
CA ALA A 286 29.19 4.57 16.01
C ALA A 286 27.71 4.59 15.56
N PRO A 287 27.02 3.43 15.55
CA PRO A 287 25.61 3.41 15.25
C PRO A 287 24.86 4.25 16.30
N PRO A 288 23.77 4.93 15.91
CA PRO A 288 22.95 5.64 16.88
C PRO A 288 22.40 4.66 17.92
N ARG A 289 22.45 5.06 19.19
CA ARG A 289 21.83 4.33 20.31
C ARG A 289 20.30 4.34 20.22
#